data_AF-M5U9W2-F1
#
_entry.id   AF-M5U9W2-F1
#
_cell.length_a   1.000
_cell.length_b   1.000
_cell.length_c   1.000
_cell.angle_alpha   90.00
_cell.angle_beta   90.00
_cell.angle_gamma   90.00
#
_symmetry.space_group_name_H-M   'P 1'
#
loop_
_entity.id
_entity.type
_entity.pdbx_description
1 polymer ?
#
loop_
_entity_poly.entity_id
_entity_poly.type
_entity_poly.pdbx_seq_one_letter_code
_entity_poly.pdbx_strand_id
1 'polypeptide(L)'
;MNIAKLLEKRRSNWDELEQLCEAMEVSGKTVKAGERYRGAQGVVRFASLYRGVCADLALADAYHLPPATVTYLHRLVARAHNQLYRSGKFSAVGFFDLIFRDAPRQIFADPCVRIATIVFFGLFGLSMYLGYQQTLFPEFADNVVGTDQLHSLEQMYEQRIDGSLDHYVTMSGFYIMHNTGIGLQCFAYGILLIPCLYILAYNGVALGTMFGYMAREDVGGSDNFFIS
;
A
#
# COMPACT_ATOMS: atom_id res chain seq x y z
N MET A 1 -50.91 31.02 2.85
CA MET A 1 -49.51 31.35 2.46
C MET A 1 -49.36 31.04 0.98
N ASN A 2 -48.97 32.00 0.13
CA ASN A 2 -48.98 31.81 -1.33
C ASN A 2 -47.84 30.88 -1.75
N ILE A 3 -48.17 29.63 -2.12
CA ILE A 3 -47.22 28.59 -2.54
C ILE A 3 -46.34 29.06 -3.70
N ALA A 4 -46.87 29.89 -4.61
CA ALA A 4 -46.09 30.45 -5.71
C ALA A 4 -44.92 31.33 -5.24
N LYS A 5 -45.12 32.16 -4.21
CA LYS A 5 -44.04 32.99 -3.62
C LYS A 5 -42.97 32.15 -2.92
N LEU A 6 -43.36 31.00 -2.34
CA LEU A 6 -42.41 30.07 -1.75
C LEU A 6 -41.57 29.36 -2.81
N LEU A 7 -42.20 28.93 -3.91
CA LEU A 7 -41.50 28.29 -5.04
C LEU A 7 -40.53 29.25 -5.73
N GLU A 8 -40.91 30.51 -5.90
CA GLU A 8 -40.06 31.53 -6.50
C GLU A 8 -38.80 31.79 -5.66
N LYS A 9 -38.94 31.80 -4.34
CA LYS A 9 -37.79 31.91 -3.42
C LYS A 9 -36.87 30.69 -3.51
N ARG A 10 -37.43 29.50 -3.69
CA ARG A 10 -36.66 28.24 -3.73
C ARG A 10 -36.03 27.92 -5.08
N ARG A 11 -36.51 28.52 -6.17
CA ARG A 11 -35.91 28.40 -7.51
C ARG A 11 -34.41 28.74 -7.52
N SER A 12 -34.00 29.76 -6.78
CA SER A 12 -32.58 30.11 -6.63
C SER A 12 -31.71 28.97 -6.07
N ASN A 13 -32.25 28.17 -5.14
CA ASN A 13 -31.56 27.00 -4.59
C ASN A 13 -31.51 25.84 -5.58
N TRP A 14 -32.53 25.71 -6.44
CA TRP A 14 -32.58 24.68 -7.48
C TRP A 14 -31.52 24.97 -8.55
N ASP A 15 -31.45 26.21 -9.01
CA ASP A 15 -30.44 26.67 -9.97
C ASP A 15 -29.02 26.49 -9.41
N GLU A 16 -28.80 26.79 -8.12
CA GLU A 16 -27.52 26.58 -7.46
C GLU A 16 -27.14 25.09 -7.41
N LEU A 17 -28.09 24.20 -7.09
CA LEU A 17 -27.86 22.76 -7.08
C LEU A 17 -27.56 22.22 -8.48
N GLU A 18 -28.24 22.75 -9.50
CA GLU A 18 -28.04 22.37 -10.90
C GLU A 18 -26.63 22.75 -11.38
N GLN A 19 -26.16 23.96 -11.09
CA GLN A 19 -24.78 24.40 -11.38
C GLN A 19 -23.73 23.51 -10.69
N LEU A 20 -23.98 23.13 -9.43
CA LEU A 20 -23.08 22.22 -8.71
C LEU A 20 -23.07 20.82 -9.31
N CYS A 21 -24.22 20.31 -9.76
CA CYS A 21 -24.30 19.03 -10.47
C CYS A 21 -23.48 19.08 -11.77
N GLU A 22 -23.63 20.11 -12.58
CA GLU A 22 -22.87 20.28 -13.84
C GLU A 22 -21.35 20.35 -13.61
N ALA A 23 -20.91 21.11 -12.61
CA ALA A 23 -19.50 21.20 -12.25
C ALA A 23 -18.89 19.83 -11.86
N MET A 24 -19.67 19.01 -11.15
CA MET A 24 -19.28 17.66 -10.72
C MET A 24 -19.37 16.62 -11.83
N GLU A 25 -20.29 16.75 -12.78
CA GLU A 25 -20.36 15.91 -13.98
C GLU A 25 -19.08 16.07 -14.82
N VAL A 26 -18.62 17.32 -15.02
CA VAL A 26 -17.44 17.62 -15.84
C VAL A 26 -16.12 17.26 -15.14
N SER A 27 -15.98 17.52 -13.84
CA SER A 27 -14.67 17.44 -13.15
C SER A 27 -14.62 16.47 -11.97
N GLY A 28 -15.77 15.93 -11.55
CA GLY A 28 -15.88 15.17 -10.30
C GLY A 28 -15.65 16.01 -9.03
N LYS A 29 -15.57 17.34 -9.12
CA LYS A 29 -15.32 18.24 -8.00
C LYS A 29 -16.26 19.46 -8.06
N THR A 30 -16.66 19.96 -6.88
CA THR A 30 -17.49 21.17 -6.75
C THR A 30 -16.73 22.46 -7.04
N VAL A 31 -15.39 22.44 -7.10
CA VAL A 31 -14.52 23.61 -7.26
C VAL A 31 -14.80 24.39 -8.55
N LYS A 32 -15.22 23.72 -9.63
CA LYS A 32 -15.53 24.39 -10.90
C LYS A 32 -16.80 25.25 -10.84
N ALA A 33 -17.66 25.07 -9.84
CA ALA A 33 -18.82 25.94 -9.63
C ALA A 33 -18.46 27.28 -8.97
N GLY A 34 -17.21 27.44 -8.49
CA GLY A 34 -16.70 28.67 -7.88
C GLY A 34 -15.85 28.42 -6.64
N GLU A 35 -15.01 29.39 -6.27
CA GLU A 35 -14.08 29.28 -5.13
C GLU A 35 -14.79 29.01 -3.81
N ARG A 36 -16.02 29.53 -3.64
CA ARG A 36 -16.86 29.32 -2.45
C ARG A 36 -17.27 27.85 -2.23
N TYR A 37 -17.11 26.99 -3.23
CA TYR A 37 -17.48 25.57 -3.17
C TYR A 37 -16.26 24.65 -3.09
N ARG A 38 -15.11 25.17 -2.64
CA ARG A 38 -13.88 24.38 -2.56
C ARG A 38 -13.87 23.48 -1.32
N GLY A 39 -13.44 22.23 -1.51
CA GLY A 39 -13.25 21.26 -0.43
C GLY A 39 -14.54 20.93 0.34
N ALA A 40 -14.42 20.77 1.66
CA ALA A 40 -15.52 20.33 2.53
C ALA A 40 -16.72 21.28 2.53
N GLN A 41 -16.50 22.60 2.38
CA GLN A 41 -17.57 23.59 2.37
C GLN A 41 -18.52 23.41 1.18
N GLY A 42 -17.97 23.11 0.00
CA GLY A 42 -18.77 22.81 -1.20
C GLY A 42 -19.61 21.56 -1.04
N VAL A 43 -19.05 20.50 -0.44
CA VAL A 43 -19.76 19.24 -0.18
C VAL A 43 -20.92 19.44 0.81
N VAL A 44 -20.69 20.19 1.89
CA VAL A 44 -21.73 20.50 2.88
C VAL A 44 -22.85 21.32 2.25
N ARG A 45 -22.52 22.36 1.46
CA ARG A 45 -23.51 23.17 0.75
C ARG A 45 -24.32 22.34 -0.23
N PHE A 46 -23.67 21.50 -1.03
CA PHE A 46 -24.33 20.58 -1.96
C PHE A 46 -25.31 19.64 -1.24
N ALA A 47 -24.88 18.99 -0.15
CA ALA A 47 -25.74 18.11 0.63
C ALA A 47 -26.94 18.84 1.25
N SER A 48 -26.76 20.10 1.68
CA SER A 48 -27.85 20.92 2.21
C SER A 48 -28.89 21.26 1.15
N LEU A 49 -28.46 21.62 -0.07
CA LEU A 49 -29.33 21.93 -1.20
C LEU A 49 -30.09 20.69 -1.65
N TYR A 50 -29.39 19.55 -1.78
CA TYR A 50 -30.00 18.26 -2.12
C TYR A 50 -31.15 17.88 -1.17
N ARG A 51 -30.93 17.94 0.15
CA ARG A 51 -32.00 17.67 1.13
C ARG A 51 -33.16 18.66 1.01
N GLY A 52 -32.85 19.93 0.73
CA GLY A 52 -33.85 20.97 0.48
C GLY A 52 -34.74 20.64 -0.73
N VAL A 53 -34.15 20.22 -1.84
CA VAL A 53 -34.88 19.86 -3.06
C VAL A 53 -35.69 18.57 -2.89
N CYS A 54 -35.20 17.59 -2.13
CA CYS A 54 -36.01 16.41 -1.77
C CYS A 54 -37.26 16.78 -0.98
N ALA A 55 -37.15 17.73 -0.04
CA ALA A 55 -38.30 18.24 0.70
C ALA A 55 -39.27 19.02 -0.22
N ASP A 56 -38.74 19.79 -1.17
CA ASP A 56 -39.56 20.54 -2.15
C ASP A 56 -40.30 19.60 -3.10
N LEU A 57 -39.67 18.49 -3.52
CA LEU A 57 -40.30 17.47 -4.34
C LEU A 57 -41.45 16.78 -3.59
N ALA A 58 -41.23 16.36 -2.34
CA ALA A 58 -42.28 15.78 -1.51
C ALA A 58 -43.45 16.75 -1.28
N LEU A 59 -43.15 18.05 -1.13
CA LEU A 59 -44.16 19.10 -1.07
C LEU A 59 -44.92 19.24 -2.40
N ALA A 60 -44.21 19.21 -3.52
CA ALA A 60 -44.80 19.32 -4.85
C ALA A 60 -45.77 18.19 -5.16
N ASP A 61 -45.42 16.97 -4.76
CA ASP A 61 -46.30 15.80 -4.88
C ASP A 61 -47.52 15.92 -3.97
N ALA A 62 -47.34 16.26 -2.69
CA ALA A 62 -48.43 16.39 -1.73
C ALA A 62 -49.47 17.46 -2.14
N TYR A 63 -49.01 18.59 -2.68
CA TYR A 63 -49.85 19.71 -3.10
C TYR A 63 -50.30 19.64 -4.57
N HIS A 64 -50.01 18.55 -5.28
CA HIS A 64 -50.40 18.33 -6.68
C HIS A 64 -50.03 19.52 -7.58
N LEU A 65 -48.79 20.01 -7.42
CA LEU A 65 -48.25 21.09 -8.23
C LEU A 65 -48.18 20.70 -9.73
N PRO A 66 -48.01 21.67 -10.65
CA PRO A 66 -47.97 21.38 -12.08
C PRO A 66 -46.99 20.25 -12.43
N PRO A 67 -47.38 19.29 -13.30
CA PRO A 67 -46.55 18.13 -13.63
C PRO A 67 -45.14 18.47 -14.13
N ALA A 68 -44.99 19.62 -14.80
CA ALA A 68 -43.69 20.12 -15.27
C ALA A 68 -42.71 20.40 -14.11
N THR A 69 -43.20 20.97 -13.00
CA THR A 69 -42.39 21.29 -11.82
C THR A 69 -41.96 20.01 -11.10
N VAL A 70 -42.90 19.08 -10.90
CA VAL A 70 -42.63 17.78 -10.29
C VAL A 70 -41.58 17.01 -11.10
N THR A 71 -41.73 16.97 -12.42
CA THR A 71 -40.77 16.30 -13.32
C THR A 71 -39.38 16.94 -13.26
N TYR A 72 -39.31 18.27 -13.22
CA TYR A 72 -38.05 18.99 -13.08
C TYR A 72 -37.33 18.64 -11.76
N LEU A 73 -38.05 18.68 -10.64
CA LEU A 73 -37.50 18.36 -9.32
C LEU A 73 -37.04 16.90 -9.23
N HIS A 74 -37.81 15.95 -9.78
CA HIS A 74 -37.38 14.56 -9.87
C HIS A 74 -36.05 14.38 -10.60
N ARG A 75 -35.90 15.03 -11.77
CA ARG A 75 -34.65 14.96 -12.56
C ARG A 75 -33.48 15.56 -11.80
N LEU A 76 -33.68 16.69 -11.14
CA LEU A 76 -32.65 17.36 -10.37
C LEU A 76 -32.21 16.51 -9.17
N VAL A 77 -33.15 15.92 -8.43
CA VAL A 77 -32.86 15.00 -7.31
C VAL A 77 -32.08 13.79 -7.80
N ALA A 78 -32.49 13.16 -8.92
CA ALA A 78 -31.80 12.00 -9.48
C ALA A 78 -30.35 12.31 -9.89
N ARG A 79 -30.11 13.46 -10.55
CA ARG A 79 -28.75 13.92 -10.90
C ARG A 79 -27.91 14.14 -9.65
N ALA A 80 -28.45 14.85 -8.67
CA ALA A 80 -27.74 15.15 -7.42
C ALA A 80 -27.43 13.88 -6.61
N HIS A 81 -28.37 12.94 -6.56
CA HIS A 81 -28.20 11.64 -5.90
C HIS A 81 -27.04 10.85 -6.52
N ASN A 82 -26.99 10.78 -7.85
CA ASN A 82 -25.90 10.11 -8.57
C ASN A 82 -24.53 10.74 -8.28
N GLN A 83 -24.44 12.05 -8.11
CA GLN A 83 -23.17 12.69 -7.74
C GLN A 83 -22.77 12.44 -6.28
N LEU A 84 -23.74 12.46 -5.35
CA LEU A 84 -23.48 12.26 -3.92
C LEU A 84 -23.07 10.83 -3.60
N TYR A 85 -23.70 9.86 -4.27
CA TYR A 85 -23.44 8.42 -4.08
C TYR A 85 -22.50 7.82 -5.13
N ARG A 86 -21.86 8.65 -5.97
CA ARG A 86 -20.81 8.15 -6.86
C ARG A 86 -19.68 7.58 -6.01
N SER A 87 -19.49 6.26 -6.06
CA SER A 87 -18.34 5.62 -5.43
C SER A 87 -17.07 6.32 -5.91
N GLY A 88 -16.21 6.69 -4.95
CA GLY A 88 -15.05 7.52 -5.21
C GLY A 88 -14.27 6.99 -6.41
N LYS A 89 -14.04 7.85 -7.41
CA LYS A 89 -13.16 7.50 -8.54
C LYS A 89 -11.82 7.11 -7.93
N PHE A 90 -11.41 5.86 -8.14
CA PHE A 90 -10.09 5.36 -7.78
C PHE A 90 -9.05 6.37 -8.30
N SER A 91 -8.41 7.09 -7.38
CA SER A 91 -7.36 8.03 -7.72
C SER A 91 -6.09 7.21 -7.83
N ALA A 92 -5.68 6.87 -9.06
CA ALA A 92 -4.41 6.18 -9.27
C ALA A 92 -3.26 6.96 -8.63
N VAL A 93 -3.29 8.29 -8.66
CA VAL A 93 -2.31 9.17 -7.98
C VAL A 93 -2.38 9.01 -6.46
N GLY A 94 -3.59 8.98 -5.88
CA GLY A 94 -3.76 8.77 -4.44
C GLY A 94 -3.37 7.37 -3.98
N PHE A 95 -3.54 6.36 -4.84
CA PHE A 95 -3.06 5.01 -4.61
C PHE A 95 -1.53 4.92 -4.71
N PHE A 96 -0.92 5.60 -5.67
CA PHE A 96 0.54 5.73 -5.79
C PHE A 96 1.13 6.45 -4.58
N ASP A 97 0.58 7.59 -4.17
CA ASP A 97 1.02 8.29 -2.96
C ASP A 97 0.84 7.42 -1.71
N LEU A 98 -0.27 6.67 -1.61
CA LEU A 98 -0.49 5.75 -0.51
C LEU A 98 0.57 4.64 -0.45
N ILE A 99 0.86 3.98 -1.58
CA ILE A 99 1.81 2.85 -1.63
C ILE A 99 3.27 3.30 -1.51
N PHE A 100 3.65 4.39 -2.17
CA PHE A 100 5.06 4.77 -2.29
C PHE A 100 5.48 5.87 -1.30
N ARG A 101 4.53 6.56 -0.67
CA ARG A 101 4.83 7.69 0.23
C ARG A 101 4.29 7.49 1.62
N ASP A 102 3.00 7.21 1.77
CA ASP A 102 2.36 7.16 3.08
C ASP A 102 2.60 5.82 3.79
N ALA A 103 2.47 4.70 3.08
CA ALA A 103 2.69 3.37 3.65
C ALA A 103 4.16 3.15 4.10
N PRO A 104 5.20 3.43 3.29
CA PRO A 104 6.58 3.22 3.72
C PRO A 104 6.92 4.13 4.90
N ARG A 105 6.45 5.39 4.88
CA ARG A 105 6.68 6.34 5.97
C ARG A 105 6.07 5.89 7.28
N GLN A 106 4.88 5.29 7.26
CA GLN A 106 4.24 4.75 8.47
C GLN A 106 4.95 3.48 8.95
N ILE A 107 5.35 2.60 8.03
CA ILE A 107 6.08 1.35 8.34
C ILE A 107 7.44 1.67 8.98
N PHE A 108 8.23 2.59 8.42
CA PHE A 108 9.54 2.95 8.97
C PHE A 108 9.47 3.86 10.20
N ALA A 109 8.33 4.49 10.47
CA ALA A 109 8.12 5.22 11.71
C ALA A 109 7.84 4.30 12.91
N ASP A 110 7.45 3.04 12.66
CA ASP A 110 7.18 2.06 13.70
C ASP A 110 8.49 1.64 14.41
N PRO A 111 8.61 1.81 15.74
CA PRO A 111 9.79 1.40 16.49
C PRO A 111 10.09 -0.10 16.37
N CYS A 112 9.07 -0.95 16.23
CA CYS A 112 9.26 -2.40 16.04
C CYS A 112 9.98 -2.71 14.73
N VAL A 113 9.60 -2.04 13.64
CA VAL A 113 10.24 -2.20 12.32
C VAL A 113 11.69 -1.70 12.36
N ARG A 114 11.92 -0.57 13.04
CA ARG A 114 13.28 -0.03 13.23
C ARG A 114 14.18 -0.99 14.02
N ILE A 115 13.67 -1.54 15.12
CA ILE A 115 14.40 -2.53 15.94
C ILE A 115 14.66 -3.79 15.11
N ALA A 116 13.66 -4.33 14.42
CA ALA A 116 13.81 -5.50 13.55
C ALA A 116 14.88 -5.25 12.46
N THR A 117 14.86 -4.09 11.82
CA THR A 117 15.85 -3.69 10.81
C THR A 117 17.27 -3.64 11.40
N ILE A 118 17.44 -3.00 12.56
CA ILE A 118 18.74 -2.91 13.25
C ILE A 118 19.23 -4.29 13.69
N VAL A 119 18.35 -5.12 14.25
CA VAL A 119 18.70 -6.48 14.68
C VAL A 119 19.13 -7.31 13.48
N PHE A 120 18.34 -7.32 12.40
CA PHE A 120 18.65 -8.10 11.21
C PHE A 120 19.95 -7.64 10.54
N PHE A 121 20.02 -6.37 10.12
CA PHE A 121 21.18 -5.88 9.38
C PHE A 121 22.43 -5.72 10.26
N GLY A 122 22.26 -5.43 11.55
CA GLY A 122 23.36 -5.38 12.51
C GLY A 122 23.99 -6.75 12.74
N LEU A 123 23.17 -7.78 12.97
CA LEU A 123 23.67 -9.15 13.11
C LEU A 123 24.20 -9.68 11.79
N PHE A 124 23.53 -9.40 10.67
CA PHE A 124 24.02 -9.75 9.33
C PHE A 124 25.41 -9.16 9.07
N GLY A 125 25.59 -7.86 9.26
CA GLY A 125 26.87 -7.19 9.01
C GLY A 125 27.97 -7.68 9.94
N LEU A 126 27.65 -7.89 11.22
CA LEU A 126 28.59 -8.44 12.19
C LEU A 126 29.02 -9.85 11.81
N SER A 127 28.06 -10.74 11.55
CA SER A 127 28.33 -12.12 11.16
C SER A 127 29.02 -12.23 9.80
N MET A 128 28.77 -11.31 8.88
CA MET A 128 29.51 -11.21 7.62
C MET A 128 30.97 -10.84 7.85
N TYR A 129 31.24 -9.88 8.72
CA TYR A 129 32.62 -9.53 9.06
C TYR A 129 33.36 -10.69 9.76
N LEU A 130 32.72 -11.34 10.73
CA LEU A 130 33.29 -12.50 11.44
C LEU A 130 33.46 -13.70 10.50
N GLY A 131 32.47 -13.94 9.64
CA GLY A 131 32.47 -14.95 8.60
C GLY A 131 33.52 -14.69 7.52
N TYR A 132 33.89 -13.45 7.24
CA TYR A 132 34.99 -13.14 6.32
C TYR A 132 36.35 -13.32 6.99
N GLN A 133 36.49 -12.93 8.26
CA GLN A 133 37.79 -12.84 8.91
C GLN A 133 38.29 -14.16 9.51
N GLN A 134 38.69 -15.09 8.65
CA GLN A 134 39.22 -16.42 9.04
C GLN A 134 40.45 -16.35 9.95
N THR A 135 41.28 -15.32 9.79
CA THR A 135 42.53 -15.18 10.55
C THR A 135 42.31 -14.82 12.02
N LEU A 136 41.28 -14.02 12.32
CA LEU A 136 40.96 -13.62 13.70
C LEU A 136 39.92 -14.55 14.34
N PHE A 137 39.03 -15.12 13.54
CA PHE A 137 37.94 -16.00 13.98
C PHE A 137 37.94 -17.29 13.15
N PRO A 138 38.91 -18.20 13.39
CA PRO A 138 38.93 -19.50 12.72
C PRO A 138 37.66 -20.28 13.05
N GLU A 139 37.16 -21.06 12.09
CA GLU A 139 35.99 -21.95 12.24
C GLU A 139 34.67 -21.25 12.59
N PHE A 140 34.59 -19.91 12.58
CA PHE A 140 33.33 -19.22 12.90
C PHE A 140 32.19 -19.63 11.96
N ALA A 141 32.48 -19.69 10.66
CA ALA A 141 31.49 -20.08 9.66
C ALA A 141 31.02 -21.52 9.86
N ASP A 142 31.96 -22.45 10.10
CA ASP A 142 31.66 -23.86 10.33
C ASP A 142 30.81 -24.07 11.59
N ASN A 143 31.09 -23.33 12.66
CA ASN A 143 30.34 -23.42 13.91
C ASN A 143 28.91 -22.85 13.82
N VAL A 144 28.68 -21.86 12.95
CA VAL A 144 27.39 -21.17 12.83
C VAL A 144 26.48 -21.83 11.80
N VAL A 145 27.02 -22.13 10.61
CA VAL A 145 26.25 -22.65 9.46
C VAL A 145 26.39 -24.16 9.34
N GLY A 146 27.53 -24.72 9.75
CA GLY A 146 27.85 -26.13 9.58
C GLY A 146 28.60 -26.41 8.28
N THR A 147 29.58 -27.30 8.35
CA THR A 147 30.45 -27.68 7.22
C THR A 147 29.65 -28.18 6.02
N ASP A 148 28.65 -29.04 6.24
CA ASP A 148 27.86 -29.64 5.16
C ASP A 148 27.09 -28.58 4.35
N GLN A 149 26.58 -27.54 5.02
CA GLN A 149 25.87 -26.44 4.36
C GLN A 149 26.83 -25.52 3.60
N LEU A 150 28.01 -25.23 4.15
CA LEU A 150 29.03 -24.44 3.46
C LEU A 150 29.54 -25.16 2.21
N HIS A 151 29.83 -26.46 2.30
CA HIS A 151 30.20 -27.26 1.14
C HIS A 151 29.09 -27.30 0.08
N SER A 152 27.83 -27.42 0.50
CA SER A 152 26.69 -27.36 -0.42
C SER A 152 26.59 -25.99 -1.11
N LEU A 153 26.86 -24.91 -0.36
CA LEU A 153 26.88 -23.55 -0.89
C LEU A 153 28.02 -23.35 -1.90
N GLU A 154 29.23 -23.84 -1.61
CA GLU A 154 30.35 -23.82 -2.56
C GLU A 154 30.01 -24.57 -3.84
N GLN A 155 29.45 -25.78 -3.73
CA GLN A 155 29.03 -26.58 -4.89
C GLN A 155 27.98 -25.88 -5.75
N MET A 156 27.05 -25.14 -5.13
CA MET A 156 26.05 -24.35 -5.86
C MET A 156 26.69 -23.25 -6.74
N TYR A 157 27.84 -22.71 -6.32
CA TYR A 157 28.55 -21.63 -7.00
C TYR A 157 29.89 -22.07 -7.61
N GLU A 158 30.20 -23.37 -7.61
CA GLU A 158 31.45 -23.92 -8.17
C GLU A 158 31.55 -23.62 -9.67
N GLN A 159 30.42 -23.71 -10.38
CA GLN A 159 30.31 -23.32 -11.77
C GLN A 159 29.57 -21.99 -11.87
N ARG A 160 29.97 -21.19 -12.86
CA ARG A 160 29.21 -19.99 -13.21
C ARG A 160 27.79 -20.41 -13.57
N ILE A 161 26.81 -19.69 -13.04
CA ILE A 161 25.40 -19.90 -13.38
C ILE A 161 25.27 -19.86 -14.91
N ASP A 162 25.11 -21.04 -15.50
CA ASP A 162 24.62 -21.21 -16.85
C ASP A 162 23.24 -20.54 -16.85
N GLY A 163 23.03 -19.58 -17.75
CA GLY A 163 21.77 -18.86 -17.88
C GLY A 163 20.59 -19.72 -18.33
N SER A 164 20.68 -21.05 -18.20
CA SER A 164 19.64 -21.99 -18.50
C SER A 164 18.43 -21.78 -17.60
N LEU A 165 17.27 -21.84 -18.25
CA LEU A 165 15.99 -21.59 -17.61
C LEU A 165 15.70 -22.61 -16.49
N ASP A 166 16.22 -23.84 -16.62
CA ASP A 166 16.06 -24.91 -15.64
C ASP A 166 16.83 -24.64 -14.33
N HIS A 167 18.05 -24.12 -14.45
CA HIS A 167 18.85 -23.70 -13.29
C HIS A 167 18.19 -22.53 -12.55
N TYR A 168 17.72 -21.50 -13.27
CA TYR A 168 17.00 -20.38 -12.66
C TYR A 168 15.68 -20.78 -12.00
N VAL A 169 14.90 -21.68 -12.60
CA VAL A 169 13.64 -22.16 -12.03
C VAL A 169 13.89 -22.93 -10.73
N THR A 170 14.92 -23.79 -10.72
CA THR A 170 15.27 -24.57 -9.52
C THR A 170 15.76 -23.67 -8.38
N MET A 171 16.70 -22.76 -8.67
CA MET A 171 17.24 -21.79 -7.71
C MET A 171 16.13 -20.87 -7.16
N SER A 172 15.35 -20.26 -8.05
CA SER A 172 14.27 -19.35 -7.64
C SER A 172 13.19 -20.07 -6.83
N GLY A 173 12.83 -21.31 -7.18
CA GLY A 173 11.91 -22.13 -6.40
C GLY A 173 12.43 -22.40 -4.98
N PHE A 174 13.71 -22.76 -4.84
CA PHE A 174 14.35 -22.96 -3.54
C PHE A 174 14.34 -21.67 -2.70
N TYR A 175 14.76 -20.53 -3.28
CA TYR A 175 14.75 -19.24 -2.58
C TYR A 175 13.35 -18.78 -2.22
N ILE A 176 12.36 -18.96 -3.10
CA ILE A 176 10.96 -18.61 -2.82
C ILE A 176 10.46 -19.46 -1.65
N MET A 177 10.68 -20.78 -1.66
CA MET A 177 10.23 -21.65 -0.59
C MET A 177 10.90 -21.31 0.74
N HIS A 178 12.22 -21.06 0.73
CA HIS A 178 12.98 -20.69 1.91
C HIS A 178 12.52 -19.34 2.51
N ASN A 179 12.49 -18.28 1.71
CA ASN A 179 12.08 -16.94 2.17
C ASN A 179 10.59 -16.88 2.55
N THR A 180 9.72 -17.53 1.79
CA THR A 180 8.28 -17.61 2.11
C THR A 180 8.05 -18.41 3.39
N GLY A 181 8.82 -19.48 3.61
CA GLY A 181 8.79 -20.27 4.84
C GLY A 181 9.14 -19.42 6.07
N ILE A 182 10.22 -18.65 6.00
CA ILE A 182 10.61 -17.70 7.06
C ILE A 182 9.51 -16.65 7.28
N GLY A 183 8.98 -16.07 6.21
CA GLY A 183 7.88 -15.10 6.28
C GLY A 183 6.63 -15.66 6.97
N LEU A 184 6.25 -16.90 6.65
CA LEU A 184 5.12 -17.58 7.26
C LEU A 184 5.37 -17.90 8.74
N GLN A 185 6.59 -18.31 9.09
CA GLN A 185 6.99 -18.54 10.49
C GLN A 185 6.95 -17.24 11.29
N CYS A 186 7.52 -16.14 10.76
CA CYS A 186 7.47 -14.83 11.38
C CYS A 186 6.03 -14.32 11.55
N PHE A 187 5.13 -14.61 10.59
CA PHE A 187 3.71 -14.30 10.72
C PHE A 187 3.03 -15.14 11.81
N ALA A 188 3.24 -16.46 11.80
CA ALA A 188 2.65 -17.37 12.77
C ALA A 188 3.12 -17.10 14.21
N TYR A 189 4.42 -16.81 14.38
CA TYR A 189 5.02 -16.51 15.67
C TYR A 189 5.04 -15.01 16.02
N GLY A 190 4.60 -14.15 15.12
CA GLY A 190 4.62 -12.68 15.28
C GLY A 190 3.79 -12.19 16.47
N ILE A 191 2.75 -12.95 16.84
CA ILE A 191 1.94 -12.69 18.04
C ILE A 191 2.78 -12.76 19.32
N LEU A 192 3.82 -13.59 19.34
CA LEU A 192 4.65 -13.85 20.52
C LEU A 192 5.89 -12.97 20.62
N LEU A 193 6.17 -12.10 19.61
CA LEU A 193 7.30 -11.17 19.47
C LEU A 193 8.71 -11.78 19.60
N ILE A 194 9.01 -12.46 20.71
CA ILE A 194 10.30 -13.09 21.02
C ILE A 194 10.70 -14.14 19.98
N PRO A 195 9.84 -15.11 19.58
CA PRO A 195 10.25 -16.12 18.62
C PRO A 195 10.44 -15.52 17.22
N CYS A 196 9.68 -14.48 16.86
CA CYS A 196 9.88 -13.73 15.63
C CYS A 196 11.25 -13.03 15.61
N LEU A 197 11.61 -12.36 16.70
CA LEU A 197 12.92 -11.71 16.83
C LEU A 197 14.07 -12.72 16.83
N TYR A 198 13.89 -13.89 17.43
CA TYR A 198 14.85 -15.00 17.35
C TYR A 198 15.05 -15.50 15.92
N ILE A 199 13.96 -15.81 15.20
CA ILE A 199 14.03 -16.28 13.80
C ILE A 199 14.70 -15.23 12.92
N LEU A 200 14.35 -13.95 13.12
CA LEU A 200 14.97 -12.84 12.38
C LEU A 200 16.47 -12.74 12.67
N ALA A 201 16.86 -12.81 13.95
CA ALA A 201 18.26 -12.77 14.37
C ALA A 201 19.06 -13.96 13.80
N TYR A 202 18.51 -15.17 13.91
CA TYR A 202 19.11 -16.38 13.36
C TYR A 202 19.34 -16.27 11.84
N ASN A 203 18.33 -15.79 11.09
CA ASN A 203 18.46 -15.59 9.65
C ASN A 203 19.50 -14.52 9.31
N GLY A 204 19.54 -13.41 10.05
CA GLY A 204 20.57 -12.38 9.89
C GLY A 204 21.97 -12.95 10.09
N VAL A 205 22.19 -13.70 11.18
CA VAL A 205 23.48 -14.34 11.49
C VAL A 205 23.88 -15.35 10.43
N ALA A 206 22.98 -16.27 10.07
CA ALA A 206 23.26 -17.34 9.11
C ALA A 206 23.59 -16.78 7.72
N LEU A 207 22.75 -15.88 7.18
CA LEU A 207 22.98 -15.25 5.89
C LEU A 207 24.24 -14.39 5.91
N GLY A 208 24.45 -13.58 6.96
CA GLY A 208 25.65 -12.77 7.11
C GLY A 208 26.90 -13.63 7.04
N THR A 209 26.90 -14.74 7.80
CA THR A 209 28.02 -15.69 7.84
C THR A 209 28.30 -16.32 6.48
N MET A 210 27.26 -16.77 5.76
CA MET A 210 27.40 -17.32 4.41
C MET A 210 27.98 -16.30 3.42
N PHE A 211 27.50 -15.05 3.44
CA PHE A 211 28.04 -13.97 2.59
C PHE A 211 29.49 -13.64 2.94
N GLY A 212 29.83 -13.60 4.24
CA GLY A 212 31.19 -13.36 4.69
C GLY A 212 32.14 -14.47 4.29
N TYR A 213 31.71 -15.72 4.44
CA TYR A 213 32.47 -16.90 4.04
C TYR A 213 32.73 -16.93 2.53
N MET A 214 31.70 -16.74 1.71
CA MET A 214 31.84 -16.70 0.24
C MET A 214 32.62 -15.49 -0.26
N ALA A 215 32.80 -14.44 0.55
CA ALA A 215 33.66 -13.30 0.22
C ALA A 215 35.16 -13.58 0.39
N ARG A 216 35.55 -14.73 0.95
CA ARG A 216 36.96 -15.09 1.12
C ARG A 216 37.56 -15.59 -0.20
N GLU A 217 38.81 -15.22 -0.45
CA GLU A 217 39.54 -15.59 -1.68
C GLU A 217 39.93 -17.08 -1.72
N ASP A 218 39.97 -17.77 -0.59
CA ASP A 218 40.34 -19.18 -0.47
C ASP A 218 39.16 -20.16 -0.61
N VAL A 219 37.93 -19.64 -0.74
CA VAL A 219 36.69 -20.43 -0.82
C VAL A 219 36.29 -20.70 -2.28
N GLY A 220 35.93 -21.96 -2.57
CA GLY A 220 35.48 -22.37 -3.90
C GLY A 220 34.19 -21.67 -4.33
N GLY A 221 34.14 -21.17 -5.57
CA GLY A 221 32.94 -20.52 -6.11
C GLY A 221 32.72 -19.06 -5.69
N SER A 222 33.63 -18.48 -4.90
CA SER A 222 33.60 -17.05 -4.49
C SER A 222 33.41 -16.10 -5.70
N ASP A 223 34.19 -16.31 -6.76
CA ASP A 223 34.14 -15.49 -7.98
C ASP A 223 32.76 -15.51 -8.65
N ASN A 224 32.05 -16.65 -8.59
CA ASN A 224 30.75 -16.79 -9.22
C ASN A 224 29.64 -16.22 -8.33
N PHE A 225 29.80 -16.23 -7.00
CA PHE A 225 28.77 -15.82 -6.04
C PHE A 225 28.35 -14.34 -6.15
N PHE A 226 29.29 -13.44 -6.44
CA PHE A 226 29.01 -11.99 -6.55
C PHE A 226 28.77 -11.50 -7.97
N ILE A 227 29.06 -12.33 -8.98
CA ILE A 227 29.00 -11.96 -10.40
C ILE A 227 27.82 -12.64 -11.11
N SER A 228 27.16 -13.60 -10.46
CA SER A 228 25.95 -14.28 -10.93
C SER A 228 24.68 -13.45 -10.84
#